data_AF-A0A552LX45-F1
#
_entry.id   AF-A0A552LX45-F1
#
_cell.length_a   1.000
_cell.length_b   1.000
_cell.length_c   1.000
_cell.angle_alpha   90.00
_cell.angle_beta   90.00
_cell.angle_gamma   90.00
#
_symmetry.space_group_name_H-M   'P 1'
#
loop_
_entity.id
_entity.type
_entity.pdbx_description
1 polymer ?
#
loop_
_entity_poly.entity_id
_entity_poly.type
_entity_poly.pdbx_seq_one_letter_code
_entity_poly.pdbx_strand_id
1 'polypeptide(L)'
;MKTDTIFYQLFQSFPSIFFELIQLPISEANNYRFDSVEVKQLSFRLDGVFLPQNNHPQTPIYFCEVQFQEDEAFYQRFFTEIFLYLSKTDLTNDWRGVIVYPNPQVETNQVQRYRELLNSERVRRIYLNELENIPQTSIGLATVQLITLSKAKAIDSTRKLIQRVRQELTPDQKPQELLQL
;
A
#
# COMPACT_ATOMS: atom_id res chain seq x y z
N MET A 1 14.51 -1.60 -0.07
CA MET A 1 14.77 -1.05 1.29
C MET A 1 14.35 0.41 1.44
N LYS A 2 14.94 1.40 0.74
CA LYS A 2 14.59 2.83 1.02
C LYS A 2 13.15 3.21 0.62
N THR A 3 12.69 2.75 -0.54
CA THR A 3 11.36 3.07 -1.04
C THR A 3 10.28 2.37 -0.23
N ASP A 4 10.51 1.11 0.13
CA ASP A 4 9.62 0.31 0.97
C ASP A 4 9.42 0.98 2.34
N THR A 5 10.49 1.54 2.94
CA THR A 5 10.40 2.32 4.19
C THR A 5 9.55 3.59 4.02
N ILE A 6 9.65 4.29 2.89
CA ILE A 6 8.84 5.50 2.64
C ILE A 6 7.36 5.13 2.53
N PHE A 7 7.02 4.06 1.80
CA PHE A 7 5.63 3.61 1.70
C PHE A 7 5.07 3.14 3.04
N TYR A 8 5.88 2.43 3.82
CA TYR A 8 5.52 2.03 5.18
C TYR A 8 5.17 3.27 6.04
N GLN A 9 6.06 4.25 6.09
CA GLN A 9 5.84 5.48 6.84
C GLN A 9 4.62 6.27 6.32
N LEU A 10 4.45 6.33 4.99
CA LEU A 10 3.31 6.98 4.37
C LEU A 10 1.99 6.35 4.81
N PHE A 11 1.87 5.02 4.76
CA PHE A 11 0.65 4.32 5.16
C PHE A 11 0.43 4.30 6.68
N GLN A 12 1.51 4.30 7.46
CA GLN A 12 1.43 4.43 8.92
C GLN A 12 0.90 5.80 9.34
N SER A 13 1.38 6.88 8.73
CA SER A 13 0.98 8.25 9.05
C SER A 13 -0.33 8.66 8.37
N PHE A 14 -0.57 8.18 7.15
CA PHE A 14 -1.68 8.57 6.27
C PHE A 14 -2.38 7.33 5.65
N PRO A 15 -3.06 6.49 6.46
CA PRO A 15 -3.69 5.26 5.99
C PRO A 15 -4.79 5.51 4.94
N SER A 16 -5.39 6.69 4.91
CA SER A 16 -6.36 7.11 3.87
C SER A 16 -5.82 7.01 2.45
N ILE A 17 -4.51 7.23 2.25
CA ILE A 17 -3.86 7.14 0.94
C ILE A 17 -3.93 5.71 0.40
N PHE A 18 -3.80 4.70 1.26
CA PHE A 18 -3.95 3.31 0.85
C PHE A 18 -5.36 3.03 0.29
N PHE A 19 -6.41 3.47 0.99
CA PHE A 19 -7.79 3.27 0.56
C PHE A 19 -8.08 4.01 -0.75
N GLU A 20 -7.51 5.20 -0.91
CA GLU A 20 -7.58 5.94 -2.16
C GLU A 20 -6.91 5.18 -3.33
N LEU A 21 -5.72 4.61 -3.11
CA LEU A 21 -5.01 3.81 -4.12
C LEU A 21 -5.82 2.60 -4.58
N ILE A 22 -6.59 1.97 -3.69
CA ILE A 22 -7.50 0.89 -4.02
C ILE A 22 -8.91 1.39 -4.40
N GLN A 23 -9.06 2.66 -4.75
CA GLN A 23 -10.31 3.26 -5.24
C GLN A 23 -11.50 3.07 -4.27
N LEU A 24 -11.22 3.03 -2.96
CA LEU A 24 -12.21 3.07 -1.90
C LEU A 24 -12.29 4.48 -1.30
N PRO A 25 -13.40 4.83 -0.63
CA PRO A 25 -13.50 6.11 0.07
C PRO A 25 -12.38 6.27 1.10
N ILE A 26 -11.72 7.42 1.12
CA ILE A 26 -10.66 7.73 2.11
C ILE A 26 -11.14 7.60 3.56
N SER A 27 -12.45 7.75 3.80
CA SER A 27 -13.07 7.58 5.11
C SER A 27 -13.01 6.14 5.63
N GLU A 28 -12.80 5.16 4.74
CA GLU A 28 -12.61 3.76 5.16
C GLU A 28 -11.43 3.62 6.10
N ALA A 29 -10.38 4.44 5.96
CA ALA A 29 -9.23 4.40 6.86
C ALA A 29 -9.59 4.54 8.35
N ASN A 30 -10.69 5.23 8.68
CA ASN A 30 -11.16 5.39 10.06
C ASN A 30 -11.60 4.06 10.68
N ASN A 31 -11.95 3.07 9.85
CA ASN A 31 -12.38 1.74 10.28
C ASN A 31 -11.21 0.78 10.45
N TYR A 32 -9.97 1.20 10.20
CA TYR A 32 -8.79 0.33 10.20
C TYR A 32 -7.69 0.84 11.12
N ARG A 33 -6.85 -0.08 11.56
CA ARG A 33 -5.54 0.20 12.15
C ARG A 33 -4.47 -0.38 11.23
N PHE A 34 -3.44 0.40 10.94
CA PHE A 34 -2.25 -0.08 10.26
C PHE A 34 -1.30 -0.76 11.27
N ASP A 35 -0.78 -1.93 10.90
CA ASP A 35 0.07 -2.77 11.72
C ASP A 35 1.20 -3.40 10.88
N SER A 36 2.28 -3.82 11.53
CA SER A 36 3.36 -4.63 10.94
C SER A 36 3.61 -5.83 11.82
N VAL A 37 3.68 -7.00 11.20
CA VAL A 37 3.75 -8.26 11.93
C VAL A 37 5.07 -8.94 11.61
N GLU A 38 5.94 -9.10 12.60
CA GLU A 38 7.21 -9.79 12.45
C GLU A 38 7.32 -10.96 13.45
N VAL A 39 7.49 -12.18 12.93
CA VAL A 39 7.70 -13.39 13.73
C VAL A 39 9.08 -13.95 13.43
N LYS A 40 10.02 -13.68 14.35
CA LYS A 40 11.44 -14.03 14.20
C LYS A 40 11.72 -15.52 14.03
N GLN A 41 10.94 -16.39 14.68
CA GLN A 41 11.16 -17.84 14.65
C GLN A 41 10.88 -18.46 13.27
N LEU A 42 10.07 -17.80 12.44
CA LEU A 42 9.67 -18.29 11.12
C LEU A 42 10.23 -17.44 9.96
N SER A 43 11.11 -16.48 10.27
CA SER A 43 11.57 -15.45 9.31
C SER A 43 10.41 -14.81 8.55
N PHE A 44 9.29 -14.62 9.25
CA PHE A 44 8.02 -14.16 8.73
C PHE A 44 7.89 -12.66 9.00
N ARG A 45 7.56 -11.89 7.97
CA ARG A 45 7.30 -10.46 8.09
C ARG A 45 6.18 -10.05 7.14
N LEU A 46 5.21 -9.31 7.64
CA LEU A 46 4.23 -8.58 6.86
C LEU A 46 4.43 -7.09 7.14
N ASP A 47 4.82 -6.36 6.11
CA ASP A 47 5.22 -4.95 6.27
C ASP A 47 4.01 -4.01 6.34
N GLY A 48 2.90 -4.36 5.68
CA GLY A 48 1.67 -3.57 5.76
C GLY A 48 0.43 -4.42 5.99
N VAL A 49 -0.16 -4.33 7.18
CA VAL A 49 -1.44 -4.99 7.51
C VAL A 49 -2.45 -3.93 7.95
N PHE A 50 -3.54 -3.78 7.20
CA PHE A 50 -4.69 -2.96 7.64
C PHE A 50 -5.71 -3.88 8.28
N LEU A 51 -5.77 -3.83 9.61
CA LEU A 51 -6.70 -4.60 10.42
C LEU A 51 -7.98 -3.81 10.65
N PRO A 52 -9.16 -4.39 10.38
CA PRO A 52 -10.41 -3.74 10.69
C PRO A 52 -10.54 -3.59 12.22
N GLN A 53 -11.07 -2.45 12.66
CA GLN A 53 -11.35 -2.18 14.08
C GLN A 53 -12.58 -2.95 14.58
N ASN A 54 -13.36 -3.52 13.67
CA ASN A 54 -14.50 -4.39 13.96
C ASN A 54 -14.22 -5.83 13.48
N ASN A 55 -14.73 -6.82 14.21
CA ASN A 55 -14.61 -8.24 13.84
C ASN A 55 -15.75 -8.68 12.90
N HIS A 56 -16.25 -7.78 12.03
CA HIS A 56 -17.30 -8.13 11.08
C HIS A 56 -16.70 -8.96 9.94
N PRO A 57 -17.19 -10.20 9.68
CA PRO A 57 -16.58 -11.09 8.69
C PRO A 57 -16.46 -10.50 7.27
N GLN A 58 -17.35 -9.59 6.90
CA GLN A 58 -17.38 -8.95 5.58
C GLN A 58 -16.41 -7.78 5.43
N THR A 59 -15.84 -7.27 6.53
CA THR A 59 -14.80 -6.24 6.51
C THR A 59 -13.44 -6.92 6.38
N PRO A 60 -12.76 -6.86 5.22
CA PRO A 60 -11.58 -7.68 4.99
C PRO A 60 -10.34 -7.12 5.69
N ILE A 61 -9.41 -8.00 6.08
CA ILE A 61 -8.03 -7.61 6.38
C ILE A 61 -7.33 -7.30 5.06
N TYR A 62 -6.63 -6.16 4.96
CA TYR A 62 -5.77 -5.91 3.80
C TYR A 62 -4.31 -6.19 4.13
N PHE A 63 -3.68 -7.04 3.32
CA PHE A 63 -2.24 -7.26 3.32
C PHE A 63 -1.64 -6.49 2.15
N CYS A 64 -0.84 -5.47 2.46
CA CYS A 64 -0.23 -4.56 1.50
C CYS A 64 1.27 -4.79 1.45
N GLU A 65 1.80 -5.07 0.25
CA GLU A 65 3.23 -5.16 0.00
C GLU A 65 3.64 -4.25 -1.15
N VAL A 66 4.86 -3.72 -1.05
CA VAL A 66 5.40 -2.77 -2.03
C VAL A 66 6.67 -3.35 -2.62
N GLN A 67 6.69 -3.57 -3.93
CA GLN A 67 7.75 -4.31 -4.61
C GLN A 67 8.39 -3.48 -5.72
N PHE A 68 9.58 -2.92 -5.46
CA PHE A 68 10.33 -2.08 -6.40
C PHE A 68 11.44 -2.80 -7.18
N GLN A 69 11.65 -4.08 -6.91
CA GLN A 69 12.65 -4.91 -7.57
C GLN A 69 12.02 -6.24 -7.97
N GLU A 70 12.50 -6.86 -9.04
CA GLU A 70 12.03 -8.20 -9.39
C GLU A 70 12.44 -9.19 -8.29
N ASP A 71 11.49 -10.03 -7.86
CA ASP A 71 11.73 -11.13 -6.94
C ASP A 71 10.90 -12.34 -7.39
N GLU A 72 11.59 -13.37 -7.88
CA GLU A 72 10.96 -14.59 -8.38
C GLU A 72 10.15 -15.33 -7.31
N ALA A 73 10.55 -15.21 -6.05
CA ALA A 73 9.91 -15.87 -4.91
C ALA A 73 8.84 -15.01 -4.23
N PHE A 74 8.59 -13.79 -4.72
CA PHE A 74 7.68 -12.83 -4.07
C PHE A 74 6.31 -13.42 -3.74
N TYR A 75 5.61 -13.96 -4.74
CA TYR A 75 4.26 -14.51 -4.51
C TYR A 75 4.27 -15.72 -3.57
N GLN A 76 5.32 -16.55 -3.63
CA GLN A 76 5.48 -17.66 -2.69
C GLN A 76 5.55 -17.14 -1.26
N ARG A 77 6.40 -16.13 -0.99
CA ARG A 77 6.52 -15.52 0.34
C ARG A 77 5.21 -14.86 0.76
N PHE A 78 4.68 -13.98 -0.07
CA PHE A 78 3.46 -13.21 0.20
C PHE A 78 2.27 -14.10 0.61
N PHE A 79 1.97 -15.14 -0.17
CA PHE A 79 0.85 -16.03 0.16
C PHE A 79 1.14 -16.93 1.36
N THR A 80 2.38 -17.41 1.52
CA THR A 80 2.77 -18.20 2.70
C THR A 80 2.59 -17.38 3.96
N GLU A 81 3.03 -16.13 3.93
CA GLU A 81 2.94 -15.19 5.03
C GLU A 81 1.46 -14.91 5.36
N ILE A 82 0.64 -14.53 4.40
CA ILE A 82 -0.79 -14.29 4.62
C ILE A 82 -1.48 -15.51 5.25
N PHE A 83 -1.31 -16.70 4.69
CA PHE A 83 -2.00 -17.89 5.21
C PHE A 83 -1.48 -18.34 6.57
N LEU A 84 -0.18 -18.16 6.83
CA LEU A 84 0.38 -18.38 8.15
C LEU A 84 -0.24 -17.40 9.16
N TYR A 85 -0.31 -16.11 8.85
CA TYR A 85 -0.96 -15.12 9.70
C TYR A 85 -2.39 -15.52 10.01
N LEU A 86 -3.21 -15.78 8.99
CA LEU A 86 -4.62 -16.16 9.16
C LEU A 86 -4.76 -17.42 10.01
N SER A 87 -3.88 -18.42 9.85
CA SER A 87 -3.90 -19.65 10.68
C SER A 87 -3.54 -19.45 12.16
N LYS A 88 -2.97 -18.29 12.52
CA LYS A 88 -2.49 -17.97 13.87
C LYS A 88 -3.32 -16.90 14.58
N THR A 89 -4.39 -16.42 13.96
CA THR A 89 -5.30 -15.42 14.54
C THR A 89 -6.69 -16.00 14.74
N ASP A 90 -7.42 -15.48 15.73
CA ASP A 90 -8.84 -15.79 15.94
C ASP A 90 -9.77 -14.91 15.07
N LEU A 91 -9.20 -14.09 14.19
CA LEU A 91 -9.97 -13.22 13.30
C LEU A 91 -10.67 -14.05 12.22
N THR A 92 -11.97 -13.84 12.06
CA THR A 92 -12.80 -14.53 11.05
C THR A 92 -13.13 -13.64 9.85
N ASN A 93 -12.45 -12.49 9.75
CA ASN A 93 -12.59 -11.55 8.65
C ASN A 93 -12.15 -12.18 7.33
N ASP A 94 -12.79 -11.79 6.23
CA ASP A 94 -12.25 -12.04 4.89
C ASP A 94 -10.86 -11.36 4.74
N TRP A 95 -10.14 -11.63 3.65
CA TRP A 95 -8.85 -10.99 3.39
C TRP A 95 -8.67 -10.54 1.95
N ARG A 96 -7.85 -9.51 1.73
CA ARG A 96 -7.47 -9.02 0.40
C ARG A 96 -5.98 -8.74 0.37
N GLY A 97 -5.34 -9.11 -0.73
CA GLY A 97 -3.95 -8.74 -1.01
C GLY A 97 -3.89 -7.49 -1.89
N VAL A 98 -2.98 -6.58 -1.59
CA VAL A 98 -2.70 -5.40 -2.40
C VAL A 98 -1.21 -5.33 -2.62
N ILE A 99 -0.79 -5.27 -3.88
CA ILE A 99 0.62 -5.21 -4.23
C ILE A 99 0.85 -3.97 -5.05
N VAL A 100 1.80 -3.15 -4.61
CA VAL A 100 2.16 -1.90 -5.28
C VAL A 100 3.49 -2.09 -5.99
N TYR A 101 3.47 -1.97 -7.32
CA TYR A 101 4.63 -2.03 -8.19
C TYR A 101 4.91 -0.67 -8.81
N PRO A 102 6.17 -0.29 -9.07
CA PRO A 102 6.47 0.92 -9.83
C PRO A 102 5.93 0.83 -11.27
N ASN A 103 6.00 -0.34 -11.89
CA ASN A 103 5.49 -0.64 -13.22
C ASN A 103 5.39 -2.16 -13.46
N PRO A 104 4.69 -2.62 -14.51
CA PRO A 104 4.49 -4.06 -14.76
C PRO A 104 5.77 -4.87 -15.02
N GLN A 105 6.87 -4.25 -15.43
CA GLN A 105 8.12 -4.96 -15.74
C GLN A 105 8.85 -5.47 -14.48
N VAL A 106 8.43 -5.01 -13.30
CA VAL A 106 9.00 -5.46 -12.01
C VAL A 106 8.28 -6.69 -11.46
N GLU A 107 7.04 -6.94 -11.90
CA GLU A 107 6.30 -8.13 -11.49
C GLU A 107 6.96 -9.39 -12.05
N THR A 108 7.16 -10.39 -11.18
CA THR A 108 7.70 -11.69 -11.57
C THR A 108 6.74 -12.44 -12.50
N ASN A 109 7.29 -13.18 -13.46
CA ASN A 109 6.51 -14.09 -14.31
C ASN A 109 6.09 -15.39 -13.60
N GLN A 110 6.53 -15.63 -12.36
CA GLN A 110 6.23 -16.83 -11.57
C GLN A 110 4.81 -16.81 -10.95
N VAL A 111 3.79 -16.52 -11.75
CA VAL A 111 2.40 -16.33 -11.31
C VAL A 111 1.54 -17.59 -11.38
N GLN A 112 1.99 -18.62 -12.12
CA GLN A 112 1.12 -19.76 -12.49
C GLN A 112 0.52 -20.49 -11.28
N ARG A 113 1.31 -20.72 -10.23
CA ARG A 113 0.87 -21.43 -9.02
C ARG A 113 -0.22 -20.68 -8.25
N TYR A 114 -0.40 -19.39 -8.51
CA TYR A 114 -1.26 -18.49 -7.75
C TYR A 114 -2.32 -17.81 -8.62
N ARG A 115 -2.45 -18.24 -9.88
CA ARG A 115 -3.26 -17.56 -10.91
C ARG A 115 -4.70 -17.33 -10.48
N GLU A 116 -5.31 -18.26 -9.74
CA GLU A 116 -6.70 -18.13 -9.28
C GLU A 116 -6.85 -16.97 -8.29
N LEU A 117 -5.86 -16.76 -7.42
CA LEU A 117 -5.84 -15.64 -6.49
C LEU A 117 -5.55 -14.32 -7.24
N LEU A 118 -4.58 -14.34 -8.16
CA LEU A 118 -4.13 -13.16 -8.89
C LEU A 118 -5.11 -12.67 -9.98
N ASN A 119 -5.92 -13.57 -10.55
CA ASN A 119 -6.90 -13.27 -11.58
C ASN A 119 -8.31 -13.08 -11.02
N SER A 120 -8.49 -13.19 -9.70
CA SER A 120 -9.73 -12.84 -9.01
C SER A 120 -9.59 -11.46 -8.36
N GLU A 121 -10.67 -11.00 -7.72
CA GLU A 121 -10.62 -9.79 -6.90
C GLU A 121 -9.85 -9.98 -5.57
N ARG A 122 -9.32 -11.19 -5.29
CA ARG A 122 -8.62 -11.48 -4.04
C ARG A 122 -7.33 -10.67 -3.90
N VAL A 123 -6.63 -10.46 -5.01
CA VAL A 123 -5.36 -9.72 -5.04
C VAL A 123 -5.45 -8.60 -6.07
N ARG A 124 -5.22 -7.37 -5.63
CA ARG A 124 -5.11 -6.20 -6.51
C ARG A 124 -3.65 -5.84 -6.72
N ARG A 125 -3.24 -5.77 -7.99
CA ARG A 125 -1.94 -5.27 -8.41
C ARG A 125 -2.10 -3.83 -8.89
N ILE A 126 -1.35 -2.92 -8.28
CA ILE A 126 -1.36 -1.49 -8.61
C ILE A 126 -0.01 -1.15 -9.21
N TYR A 127 -0.01 -0.58 -10.41
CA TYR A 127 1.21 -0.12 -11.08
C TYR A 127 1.26 1.41 -11.04
N LEU A 128 2.25 1.96 -10.36
CA LEU A 128 2.33 3.39 -10.06
C LEU A 128 2.55 4.26 -11.31
N ASN A 129 3.21 3.73 -12.34
CA ASN A 129 3.34 4.40 -13.64
C ASN A 129 1.98 4.61 -14.35
N GLU A 130 0.94 3.86 -13.98
CA GLU A 130 -0.41 4.02 -14.55
C GLU A 130 -1.19 5.17 -13.87
N LEU A 131 -0.78 5.56 -12.66
CA LEU A 131 -1.36 6.70 -11.94
C LEU A 131 -1.06 8.05 -12.63
N GLU A 132 -0.04 8.13 -13.48
CA GLU A 132 0.29 9.36 -14.21
C GLU A 132 -0.84 9.83 -15.13
N ASN A 133 -1.72 8.90 -15.55
CA ASN A 133 -2.85 9.18 -16.44
C ASN A 133 -4.12 9.59 -15.70
N ILE A 134 -4.12 9.54 -14.36
CA ILE A 134 -5.26 9.93 -13.54
C ILE A 134 -5.10 11.42 -13.19
N PRO A 135 -6.09 12.28 -13.43
CA PRO A 135 -6.07 13.66 -12.96
C PRO A 135 -5.80 13.67 -11.45
N GLN A 136 -4.64 14.19 -11.06
CA GLN A 136 -4.14 14.18 -9.68
C GLN A 136 -4.87 15.21 -8.83
N THR A 137 -6.18 15.02 -8.64
CA THR A 137 -7.02 15.89 -7.81
C THR A 137 -6.71 15.71 -6.33
N SER A 138 -6.18 14.57 -5.92
CA SER A 138 -5.81 14.28 -4.54
C SER A 138 -4.33 14.56 -4.24
N ILE A 139 -4.08 15.08 -3.04
CA ILE A 139 -2.73 15.21 -2.45
C ILE A 139 -2.13 13.84 -2.14
N GLY A 140 -2.94 12.86 -1.76
CA GLY A 140 -2.50 11.50 -1.43
C GLY A 140 -1.89 10.81 -2.64
N LEU A 141 -2.64 10.75 -3.75
CA LEU A 141 -2.16 10.18 -5.01
C LEU A 141 -0.95 10.96 -5.57
N ALA A 142 -0.95 12.29 -5.45
CA ALA A 142 0.18 13.11 -5.87
C ALA A 142 1.45 12.82 -5.05
N THR A 143 1.29 12.56 -3.74
CA THR A 143 2.40 12.11 -2.86
C THR A 143 2.96 10.78 -3.33
N VAL A 144 2.09 9.79 -3.58
CA VAL A 144 2.50 8.46 -4.05
C VAL A 144 3.25 8.55 -5.39
N GLN A 145 2.75 9.38 -6.31
CA GLN A 145 3.39 9.58 -7.60
C GLN A 145 4.81 10.13 -7.45
N LEU A 146 5.03 11.12 -6.58
CA LEU A 146 6.35 11.71 -6.34
C LEU A 146 7.42 10.68 -5.97
N ILE A 147 7.06 9.66 -5.19
CA ILE A 147 7.99 8.60 -4.75
C ILE A 147 8.56 7.83 -5.95
N THR A 148 7.82 7.77 -7.05
CA THR A 148 8.21 7.03 -8.26
C THR A 148 8.80 7.88 -9.39
N LEU A 149 8.71 9.21 -9.28
CA LEU A 149 9.21 10.08 -10.32
C LEU A 149 10.75 10.07 -10.37
N SER A 150 11.28 10.16 -11.58
CA SER A 150 12.70 10.47 -11.79
C SER A 150 13.08 11.79 -11.11
N LYS A 151 14.33 11.91 -10.64
CA LYS A 151 14.84 13.13 -9.98
C LYS A 151 14.57 14.41 -10.76
N ALA A 152 14.67 14.37 -12.08
CA ALA A 152 14.45 15.54 -12.95
C ALA A 152 12.99 16.03 -12.91
N LYS A 153 12.01 15.11 -12.94
CA LYS A 153 10.57 15.43 -12.84
C LYS A 153 10.13 15.71 -11.40
N ALA A 154 10.83 15.12 -10.42
CA ALA A 154 10.46 15.20 -9.01
C ALA A 154 10.52 16.65 -8.49
N ILE A 155 11.54 17.43 -8.83
CA ILE A 155 11.75 18.78 -8.24
C ILE A 155 10.54 19.70 -8.44
N ASP A 156 10.04 19.82 -9.68
CA ASP A 156 8.93 20.73 -9.98
C ASP A 156 7.60 20.19 -9.44
N SER A 157 7.38 18.89 -9.51
CA SER A 157 6.20 18.24 -8.94
C SER A 157 6.17 18.37 -7.41
N THR A 158 7.33 18.24 -6.74
CA THR A 158 7.46 18.41 -5.29
C THR A 158 7.12 19.83 -4.88
N ARG A 159 7.62 20.85 -5.59
CA ARG A 159 7.27 22.26 -5.29
C ARG A 159 5.77 22.51 -5.40
N LYS A 160 5.13 22.00 -6.45
CA LYS A 160 3.68 22.10 -6.64
C LYS A 160 2.93 21.39 -5.51
N LEU A 161 3.35 20.18 -5.13
CA LEU A 161 2.71 19.44 -4.06
C LEU A 161 2.84 20.16 -2.71
N ILE A 162 4.02 20.69 -2.38
CA ILE A 162 4.23 21.46 -1.13
C ILE A 162 3.25 22.64 -1.06
N GLN A 163 3.05 23.36 -2.16
CA GLN A 163 2.10 24.47 -2.21
C GLN A 163 0.67 23.97 -1.97
N ARG A 164 0.25 22.90 -2.64
CA ARG A 164 -1.07 22.29 -2.45
C ARG A 164 -1.30 21.82 -1.02
N VAL A 165 -0.34 21.13 -0.43
CA VAL A 165 -0.38 20.67 0.98
C VAL A 165 -0.62 21.81 1.95
N ARG A 166 0.03 22.96 1.73
CA ARG A 166 -0.15 24.16 2.58
C ARG A 166 -1.47 24.87 2.38
N GLN A 167 -2.11 24.72 1.22
CA GLN A 167 -3.32 25.46 0.86
C GLN A 167 -4.60 24.63 1.07
N GLU A 168 -4.54 23.32 0.84
CA GLU A 168 -5.70 22.43 0.80
C GLU A 168 -5.87 21.60 2.08
N LEU A 169 -4.80 21.29 2.83
CA LEU A 169 -4.90 20.50 4.06
C LEU A 169 -5.16 21.35 5.31
N THR A 170 -6.04 20.85 6.18
CA THR A 170 -6.28 21.42 7.51
C THR A 170 -5.25 20.91 8.53
N PRO A 171 -5.09 21.57 9.70
CA PRO A 171 -4.19 21.10 10.75
C PRO A 171 -4.42 19.65 11.20
N ASP A 172 -5.68 19.19 11.23
CA ASP A 172 -6.05 17.83 11.61
C ASP A 172 -5.55 16.76 10.63
N GLN A 173 -5.31 17.16 9.37
CA GLN A 173 -4.73 16.30 8.32
C GLN A 173 -3.20 16.29 8.35
N LYS A 174 -2.58 16.86 9.40
CA LYS A 174 -1.15 16.81 9.69
C LYS A 174 -0.23 17.19 8.51
N PRO A 175 -0.41 18.35 7.87
CA PRO A 175 0.39 18.77 6.72
C PRO A 175 1.89 18.82 6.99
N GLN A 176 2.31 19.14 8.22
CA GLN A 176 3.73 19.16 8.59
C GLN A 176 4.37 17.77 8.58
N GLU A 177 3.65 16.74 9.00
CA GLU A 177 4.12 15.36 8.99
C GLU A 177 4.29 14.88 7.53
N LEU A 178 3.33 15.20 6.65
CA LEU A 178 3.41 14.85 5.23
C LEU A 178 4.59 15.53 4.51
N LEU A 179 4.93 16.76 4.90
CA LEU A 179 6.05 17.51 4.31
C LEU A 179 7.43 17.05 4.83
N GLN A 180 7.48 16.25 5.88
CA GLN A 180 8.72 15.74 6.50
C GLN A 180 9.07 14.32 6.06
N LEU A 181 8.13 13.60 5.43
CA LEU A 181 8.37 12.33 4.73
C LEU A 181 9.30 12.55 3.52
#